data_AF-A0A3B9ZV28-F1
#
_entry.id   AF-A0A3B9ZV28-F1
#
_cell.length_a   1.000
_cell.length_b   1.000
_cell.length_c   1.000
_cell.angle_alpha   90.00
_cell.angle_beta   90.00
_cell.angle_gamma   90.00
#
_symmetry.space_group_name_H-M   'P 1'
#
loop_
_entity.id
_entity.type
_entity.pdbx_description
1 polymer ?
#
loop_
_entity_poly.entity_id
_entity_poly.type
_entity_poly.pdbx_seq_one_letter_code
_entity_poly.pdbx_strand_id
1 'polypeptide(L)'
;MKTSMKSLVISSLMVASLLVASSCQKDDMNAKNAQYASVLAVSADGTTSVIEANLKSALIETTALTDSELASLLKMKEEEKLARDVYSVLSQKWGNQVFLNISAAENNHLNAILLILANYGSTDISIGEAGIFADAAVQELYNELVAKASVSIEEAYKTGSLIEEMDIKDLIEALNTTTNENMTLLFDNLLKGSRNHLRAFNRHLTTLGLVYTPIYISQSDYDLIVSASMEKGNQYRMKGQGNGKGQGNGKGKKGQGNKGNGSCKN
;
A
#
# COMPACT_ATOMS: atom_id res chain seq x y z
N MET A 1 -42.26 -14.97 76.46
CA MET A 1 -42.64 -13.67 77.07
C MET A 1 -42.15 -12.59 76.13
N LYS A 2 -43.03 -11.76 75.54
CA LYS A 2 -43.34 -10.40 76.03
C LYS A 2 -42.03 -9.68 76.42
N THR A 3 -41.62 -8.56 75.83
CA THR A 3 -42.45 -7.35 75.67
C THR A 3 -41.73 -6.36 74.75
N SER A 4 -42.53 -5.66 73.95
CA SER A 4 -42.21 -4.40 73.29
C SER A 4 -41.84 -3.32 74.33
N MET A 5 -40.86 -2.46 74.04
CA MET A 5 -40.98 -1.05 74.44
C MET A 5 -40.19 -0.12 73.51
N LYS A 6 -40.91 0.92 73.09
CA LYS A 6 -40.54 2.01 72.22
C LYS A 6 -39.59 2.97 72.95
N SER A 7 -38.63 3.52 72.23
CA SER A 7 -37.94 4.76 72.64
C SER A 7 -37.79 5.64 71.40
N LEU A 8 -38.43 6.80 71.49
CA LEU A 8 -38.43 7.89 70.53
C LEU A 8 -37.30 8.84 70.97
N VAL A 9 -36.28 9.04 70.15
CA VAL A 9 -35.35 10.15 70.31
C VAL A 9 -35.19 10.84 68.96
N ILE A 10 -35.69 12.06 68.91
CA ILE A 10 -35.49 13.04 67.85
C ILE A 10 -34.14 13.70 68.13
N SER A 11 -33.20 13.64 67.19
CA SER A 11 -32.11 14.63 67.16
C SER A 11 -31.53 14.79 65.74
N SER A 12 -31.77 15.99 65.20
CA SER A 12 -30.82 16.86 64.49
C SER A 12 -29.89 16.27 63.42
N LEU A 13 -30.21 16.62 62.17
CA LEU A 13 -29.41 17.46 61.27
C LEU A 13 -27.87 17.23 61.26
N MET A 14 -27.38 16.54 60.23
CA MET A 14 -26.20 17.00 59.47
C MET A 14 -26.26 16.43 58.05
N VAL A 15 -26.47 17.32 57.08
CA VAL A 15 -26.32 17.05 55.65
C VAL A 15 -24.82 17.04 55.37
N ALA A 16 -24.26 15.87 55.10
CA ALA A 16 -22.93 15.72 54.51
C ALA A 16 -23.11 15.28 53.05
N SER A 17 -23.07 16.27 52.17
CA SER A 17 -23.10 16.13 50.71
C SER A 17 -21.87 15.34 50.27
N LEU A 18 -22.02 14.05 49.98
CA LEU A 18 -21.00 13.27 49.28
C LEU A 18 -21.01 13.68 47.80
N LEU A 19 -20.05 14.52 47.43
CA LEU A 19 -19.68 14.79 46.04
C LEU A 19 -19.13 13.50 45.44
N VAL A 20 -19.94 12.80 44.66
CA VAL A 20 -19.45 11.74 43.76
C VAL A 20 -18.73 12.44 42.63
N ALA A 21 -17.40 12.47 42.68
CA ALA A 21 -16.58 12.82 41.54
C ALA A 21 -16.75 11.69 40.49
N SER A 22 -17.67 11.88 39.55
CA SER A 22 -17.63 11.16 38.28
C SER A 22 -16.34 11.59 37.57
N SER A 23 -15.32 10.76 37.71
CA SER A 23 -14.22 10.67 36.77
C SER A 23 -14.83 10.49 35.38
N CYS A 24 -14.86 11.55 34.59
CA CYS A 24 -14.95 11.45 33.14
C CYS A 24 -13.66 10.80 32.66
N GLN A 25 -13.59 9.47 32.70
CA GLN A 25 -12.75 8.77 31.75
C GLN A 25 -13.28 9.14 30.37
N LYS A 26 -12.54 10.04 29.72
CA LYS A 26 -12.64 10.26 28.30
C LYS A 26 -12.06 9.00 27.68
N ASP A 27 -12.88 7.96 27.62
CA ASP A 27 -12.54 6.78 26.83
C ASP A 27 -12.30 7.28 25.41
N ASP A 28 -11.07 7.11 24.93
CA ASP A 28 -10.69 7.36 23.54
C ASP A 28 -11.47 6.39 22.65
N MET A 29 -12.72 6.75 22.36
CA MET A 29 -13.63 6.07 21.44
C MET A 29 -13.15 6.15 19.98
N ASN A 30 -11.96 6.70 19.74
CA ASN A 30 -11.38 6.86 18.41
C ASN A 30 -10.45 5.68 17.99
N ALA A 31 -10.11 4.76 18.91
CA ALA A 31 -9.23 3.62 18.60
C ALA A 31 -9.97 2.39 18.03
N LYS A 32 -11.31 2.32 18.11
CA LYS A 32 -12.08 1.11 17.78
C LYS A 32 -12.54 0.98 16.31
N ASN A 33 -12.16 1.90 15.42
CA ASN A 33 -12.54 1.87 14.00
C ASN A 33 -11.35 2.16 13.06
N ALA A 34 -10.15 1.72 13.42
CA ALA A 34 -9.02 1.78 12.50
C ALA A 34 -9.25 0.80 11.34
N GLN A 35 -9.53 1.33 10.14
CA GLN A 35 -9.59 0.51 8.93
C GLN A 35 -8.16 0.18 8.48
N TYR A 36 -7.92 -1.10 8.21
CA TYR A 36 -6.66 -1.56 7.65
C TYR A 36 -6.90 -2.05 6.23
N ALA A 37 -5.99 -1.70 5.32
CA ALA A 37 -6.02 -2.20 3.95
C ALA A 37 -4.60 -2.35 3.38
N SER A 38 -4.48 -3.17 2.35
CA SER A 38 -3.23 -3.29 1.58
C SER A 38 -3.08 -2.10 0.64
N VAL A 39 -1.85 -1.61 0.49
CA VAL A 39 -1.52 -0.66 -0.60
C VAL A 39 -1.16 -1.37 -1.90
N LEU A 40 -1.06 -2.70 -1.91
CA LEU A 40 -0.82 -3.51 -3.10
C LEU A 40 -2.05 -4.31 -3.51
N ALA A 41 -2.29 -4.38 -4.82
CA ALA A 41 -3.11 -5.38 -5.47
C ALA A 41 -2.19 -6.38 -6.19
N VAL A 42 -2.37 -7.67 -5.94
CA VAL A 42 -1.57 -8.75 -6.56
C VAL A 42 -2.51 -9.64 -7.35
N SER A 43 -2.32 -9.67 -8.66
CA SER A 43 -3.07 -10.50 -9.60
C SER A 43 -2.58 -11.95 -9.60
N ALA A 44 -3.41 -12.86 -10.11
CA ALA A 44 -3.09 -14.29 -10.12
C ALA A 44 -1.86 -14.65 -10.98
N ASP A 45 -1.56 -13.83 -11.99
CA ASP A 45 -0.36 -13.96 -12.83
C ASP A 45 0.90 -13.38 -12.17
N GLY A 46 0.79 -12.75 -11.01
CA GLY A 46 1.89 -12.10 -10.31
C GLY A 46 2.02 -10.61 -10.60
N THR A 47 1.24 -10.05 -11.55
CA THR A 47 1.23 -8.61 -11.76
C THR A 47 0.78 -7.91 -10.48
N THR A 48 1.66 -7.06 -9.96
CA THR A 48 1.46 -6.36 -8.69
C THR A 48 1.38 -4.87 -8.96
N SER A 49 0.40 -4.18 -8.39
CA SER A 49 0.21 -2.74 -8.59
C SER A 49 -0.03 -2.04 -7.26
N VAL A 50 0.41 -0.80 -7.15
CA VAL A 50 0.08 0.07 -6.01
C VAL A 50 -1.34 0.63 -6.17
N ILE A 51 -2.15 0.52 -5.12
CA ILE A 51 -3.48 1.11 -5.02
C ILE A 51 -3.32 2.53 -4.49
N GLU A 52 -3.26 3.51 -5.40
CA GLU A 52 -2.99 4.93 -5.08
C GLU A 52 -3.88 5.48 -3.95
N ALA A 53 -5.17 5.17 -3.96
CA ALA A 53 -6.11 5.62 -2.93
C ALA A 53 -5.74 5.09 -1.53
N ASN A 54 -5.29 3.84 -1.44
CA ASN A 54 -4.88 3.23 -0.17
C ASN A 54 -3.52 3.78 0.26
N LEU A 55 -2.58 3.98 -0.67
CA LEU A 55 -1.31 4.64 -0.38
C LEU A 55 -1.55 6.03 0.22
N LYS A 56 -2.38 6.86 -0.44
CA LYS A 56 -2.75 8.20 0.03
C LYS A 56 -3.33 8.18 1.45
N SER A 57 -4.22 7.22 1.74
CA SER A 57 -4.81 7.07 3.07
C SER A 57 -3.83 6.54 4.12
N ALA A 58 -2.78 5.83 3.71
CA ALA A 58 -1.77 5.29 4.62
C ALA A 58 -0.66 6.30 4.98
N LEU A 59 -0.53 7.41 4.24
CA LEU A 59 0.51 8.42 4.51
C LEU A 59 0.35 9.06 5.89
N ILE A 60 1.48 9.28 6.56
CA ILE A 60 1.57 9.97 7.85
C ILE A 60 2.23 11.34 7.71
N GLU A 61 2.12 12.15 8.76
CA GLU A 61 2.92 13.39 8.82
C GLU A 61 4.37 13.02 9.11
N THR A 62 5.30 13.58 8.33
CA THR A 62 6.74 13.38 8.50
C THR A 62 7.46 14.72 8.34
N THR A 63 8.78 14.73 8.56
CA THR A 63 9.63 15.83 8.09
C THR A 63 9.65 15.90 6.57
N ALA A 64 10.09 17.04 6.03
CA ALA A 64 10.37 17.19 4.60
C ALA A 64 11.43 16.16 4.15
N LEU A 65 11.41 15.82 2.86
CA LEU A 65 12.44 14.98 2.26
C LEU A 65 13.79 15.69 2.30
N THR A 66 14.84 14.93 2.57
CA THR A 66 16.21 15.37 2.29
C THR A 66 16.43 15.46 0.78
N ASP A 67 17.46 16.20 0.35
CA ASP A 67 17.83 16.27 -1.08
C ASP A 67 18.14 14.88 -1.65
N SER A 68 18.74 14.00 -0.84
CA SER A 68 19.03 12.62 -1.24
C SER A 68 17.75 11.80 -1.43
N GLU A 69 16.76 11.91 -0.55
CA GLU A 69 15.49 11.19 -0.68
C GLU A 69 14.67 11.70 -1.88
N LEU A 70 14.67 13.02 -2.12
CA LEU A 70 14.06 13.60 -3.31
C LEU A 70 14.74 13.11 -4.59
N ALA A 71 16.08 13.06 -4.60
CA ALA A 71 16.83 12.53 -5.74
C ALA A 71 16.52 11.05 -6.00
N SER A 72 16.45 10.21 -4.95
CA SER A 72 16.02 8.81 -5.08
C SER A 72 14.60 8.70 -5.64
N LEU A 73 13.67 9.53 -5.18
CA LEU A 73 12.28 9.50 -5.66
C LEU A 73 12.16 9.90 -7.14
N LEU A 74 12.92 10.91 -7.58
CA LEU A 74 12.98 11.33 -8.98
C LEU A 74 13.65 10.28 -9.86
N LYS A 75 14.69 9.60 -9.36
CA LYS A 75 15.30 8.47 -10.06
C LYS A 75 14.28 7.34 -10.26
N MET A 76 13.57 6.92 -9.20
CA MET A 76 12.53 5.88 -9.33
C MET A 76 11.42 6.29 -10.30
N LYS A 77 11.05 7.57 -10.34
CA LYS A 77 10.07 8.08 -11.31
C LYS A 77 10.52 7.82 -12.76
N GLU A 78 11.78 8.09 -13.09
CA GLU A 78 12.30 7.84 -14.44
C GLU A 78 12.41 6.35 -14.75
N GLU A 79 12.79 5.54 -13.76
CA GLU A 79 12.95 4.09 -13.89
C GLU A 79 11.62 3.37 -14.11
N GLU A 80 10.59 3.71 -13.34
CA GLU A 80 9.23 3.17 -13.50
C GLU A 80 8.60 3.60 -14.83
N LYS A 81 8.90 4.82 -15.28
CA LYS A 81 8.52 5.28 -16.63
C LYS A 81 9.24 4.45 -17.71
N LEU A 82 10.54 4.19 -17.55
CA LEU A 82 11.32 3.34 -18.46
C LEU A 82 10.71 1.95 -18.58
N ALA A 83 10.45 1.29 -17.44
CA ALA A 83 9.82 -0.03 -17.40
C ALA A 83 8.46 -0.03 -18.10
N ARG A 84 7.56 0.89 -17.72
CA ARG A 84 6.24 1.06 -18.35
C ARG A 84 6.34 1.19 -19.86
N ASP A 85 7.20 2.08 -20.34
CA ASP A 85 7.32 2.44 -21.75
C ASP A 85 7.91 1.29 -22.56
N VAL A 86 8.94 0.60 -22.06
CA VAL A 86 9.49 -0.61 -22.69
C VAL A 86 8.42 -1.69 -22.77
N TYR A 87 7.71 -1.99 -21.68
CA TYR A 87 6.69 -3.04 -21.66
C TYR A 87 5.49 -2.72 -22.56
N SER A 88 5.14 -1.44 -22.71
CA SER A 88 4.11 -1.02 -23.67
C SER A 88 4.52 -1.37 -25.11
N VAL A 89 5.76 -1.10 -25.50
CA VAL A 89 6.29 -1.47 -26.83
C VAL A 89 6.30 -2.98 -27.00
N LEU A 90 6.77 -3.74 -26.00
CA LEU A 90 6.85 -5.21 -26.08
C LEU A 90 5.47 -5.87 -26.11
N SER A 91 4.50 -5.32 -25.40
CA SER A 91 3.10 -5.75 -25.49
C SER A 91 2.57 -5.60 -26.92
N GLN A 92 2.81 -4.46 -27.57
CA GLN A 92 2.38 -4.24 -28.95
C GLN A 92 3.11 -5.15 -29.94
N LYS A 93 4.42 -5.35 -29.74
CA LYS A 93 5.27 -6.14 -30.62
C LYS A 93 4.94 -7.62 -30.59
N TRP A 94 4.73 -8.17 -29.39
CA TRP A 94 4.61 -9.61 -29.16
C TRP A 94 3.19 -10.07 -28.86
N GLY A 95 2.26 -9.16 -28.55
CA GLY A 95 0.88 -9.49 -28.20
C GLY A 95 0.73 -10.30 -26.91
N ASN A 96 1.75 -10.31 -26.05
CA ASN A 96 1.76 -11.12 -24.84
C ASN A 96 1.18 -10.36 -23.65
N GLN A 97 0.28 -11.02 -22.92
CA GLN A 97 -0.45 -10.45 -21.79
C GLN A 97 0.44 -10.01 -20.63
N VAL A 98 1.59 -10.67 -20.40
CA VAL A 98 2.49 -10.33 -19.29
C VAL A 98 3.02 -8.90 -19.43
N PHE A 99 3.45 -8.50 -20.63
CA PHE A 99 3.93 -7.13 -20.88
C PHE A 99 2.79 -6.11 -20.75
N LEU A 100 1.59 -6.44 -21.21
CA LEU A 100 0.43 -5.55 -21.07
C LEU A 100 0.08 -5.30 -19.60
N ASN A 101 0.01 -6.37 -18.81
CA ASN A 101 -0.36 -6.29 -17.41
C ASN A 101 0.70 -5.58 -16.57
N ILE A 102 1.98 -5.91 -16.79
CA ILE A 102 3.09 -5.28 -16.06
C ILE A 102 3.25 -3.82 -16.49
N SER A 103 3.13 -3.47 -17.77
CA SER A 103 3.10 -2.05 -18.19
C SER A 103 2.00 -1.25 -17.48
N ALA A 104 0.81 -1.83 -17.32
CA ALA A 104 -0.26 -1.19 -16.56
C ALA A 104 0.07 -1.06 -15.06
N ALA A 105 0.79 -2.03 -14.48
CA ALA A 105 1.28 -1.96 -13.11
C ALA A 105 2.34 -0.86 -12.92
N GLU A 106 3.33 -0.75 -13.80
CA GLU A 106 4.35 0.29 -13.75
C GLU A 106 3.75 1.69 -13.89
N ASN A 107 2.65 1.82 -14.65
CA ASN A 107 1.93 3.09 -14.66
C ASN A 107 1.30 3.43 -13.29
N ASN A 108 0.84 2.44 -12.52
CA ASN A 108 0.35 2.65 -11.15
C ASN A 108 1.48 2.91 -10.16
N HIS A 109 2.64 2.29 -10.34
CA HIS A 109 3.85 2.58 -9.58
C HIS A 109 4.30 4.04 -9.79
N LEU A 110 4.37 4.45 -11.05
CA LEU A 110 4.67 5.82 -11.43
C LEU A 110 3.68 6.82 -10.80
N ASN A 111 2.37 6.55 -10.87
CA ASN A 111 1.36 7.39 -10.21
C ASN A 111 1.55 7.45 -8.68
N ALA A 112 1.94 6.34 -8.04
CA ALA A 112 2.25 6.31 -6.62
C ALA A 112 3.46 7.20 -6.27
N ILE A 113 4.49 7.21 -7.11
CA ILE A 113 5.64 8.12 -6.96
C ILE A 113 5.22 9.58 -7.13
N LEU A 114 4.41 9.89 -8.16
CA LEU A 114 3.89 11.24 -8.37
C LEU A 114 3.04 11.73 -7.19
N LEU A 115 2.26 10.84 -6.56
CA LEU A 115 1.52 11.14 -5.34
C LEU A 115 2.45 11.55 -4.20
N ILE A 116 3.56 10.82 -3.99
CA ILE A 116 4.54 11.16 -2.95
C ILE A 116 5.26 12.48 -3.29
N LEU A 117 5.69 12.68 -4.54
CA LEU A 117 6.30 13.93 -5.00
C LEU A 117 5.38 15.13 -4.74
N ALA A 118 4.09 15.02 -5.08
CA ALA A 118 3.10 16.04 -4.81
C ALA A 118 2.87 16.27 -3.31
N ASN A 119 2.86 15.21 -2.50
CA ASN A 119 2.71 15.29 -1.05
C ASN A 119 3.83 16.10 -0.38
N TYR A 120 5.05 16.03 -0.93
CA TYR A 120 6.21 16.80 -0.46
C TYR A 120 6.43 18.11 -1.23
N GLY A 121 5.50 18.53 -2.08
CA GLY A 121 5.53 19.82 -2.75
C GLY A 121 6.48 19.93 -3.95
N SER A 122 6.93 18.80 -4.50
CA SER A 122 7.72 18.81 -5.74
C SER A 122 6.88 19.30 -6.92
N THR A 123 7.49 20.12 -7.80
CA THR A 123 6.85 20.58 -9.03
C THR A 123 7.05 19.61 -10.19
N ASP A 124 8.00 18.68 -10.09
CA ASP A 124 8.29 17.72 -11.16
C ASP A 124 7.36 16.49 -11.10
N ILE A 125 6.07 16.75 -11.25
CA ILE A 125 5.00 15.74 -11.25
C ILE A 125 4.52 15.37 -12.65
N SER A 126 5.28 15.72 -13.70
CA SER A 126 4.94 15.38 -15.08
C SER A 126 5.69 14.14 -15.56
N ILE A 127 5.03 13.29 -16.34
CA ILE A 127 5.63 12.06 -16.89
C ILE A 127 6.31 12.31 -18.26
N GLY A 128 5.78 13.24 -19.05
CA GLY A 128 6.22 13.43 -20.44
C GLY A 128 5.67 12.37 -21.40
N GLU A 129 6.18 12.37 -22.64
CA GLU A 129 5.77 11.46 -23.69
C GLU A 129 6.39 10.06 -23.52
N ALA A 130 5.67 9.01 -23.92
CA ALA A 130 6.16 7.64 -23.85
C ALA A 130 7.38 7.44 -24.76
N GLY A 131 8.42 6.79 -24.23
CA GLY A 131 9.67 6.52 -24.94
C GLY A 131 10.60 7.73 -25.11
N ILE A 132 10.20 8.91 -24.60
CA ILE A 132 11.02 10.12 -24.59
C ILE A 132 11.49 10.42 -23.17
N PHE A 133 12.80 10.57 -23.00
CA PHE A 133 13.45 10.85 -21.73
C PHE A 133 14.35 12.08 -21.86
N ALA A 134 14.35 12.93 -20.82
CA ALA A 134 15.15 14.15 -20.81
C ALA A 134 16.63 13.86 -20.57
N ASP A 135 16.92 12.87 -19.72
CA ASP A 135 18.28 12.37 -19.51
C ASP A 135 18.72 11.51 -20.72
N ALA A 136 19.87 11.86 -21.30
CA ALA A 136 20.39 11.21 -22.49
C ALA A 136 20.80 9.75 -22.25
N ALA A 137 21.29 9.42 -21.05
CA ALA A 137 21.66 8.05 -20.71
C ALA A 137 20.41 7.17 -20.53
N VAL A 138 19.34 7.71 -19.93
CA VAL A 138 18.05 6.99 -19.83
C VAL A 138 17.42 6.80 -21.22
N GLN A 139 17.53 7.80 -22.10
CA GLN A 139 17.06 7.69 -23.49
C GLN A 139 17.83 6.62 -24.27
N GLU A 140 19.15 6.55 -24.11
CA GLU A 140 20.00 5.53 -24.72
C GLU A 140 19.63 4.13 -24.20
N LEU A 141 19.48 3.99 -22.88
CA LEU A 141 19.05 2.74 -22.25
C LEU A 141 17.69 2.28 -22.77
N TYR A 142 16.69 3.16 -22.85
CA TYR A 142 15.38 2.84 -23.44
C TYR A 142 15.52 2.28 -24.85
N ASN A 143 16.31 2.95 -25.70
CA ASN A 143 16.51 2.53 -27.09
C ASN A 143 17.19 1.15 -27.17
N GLU A 144 18.20 0.91 -26.33
CA GLU A 144 18.90 -0.38 -26.25
C GLU A 144 17.96 -1.50 -25.82
N LEU A 145 17.20 -1.30 -24.73
CA LEU A 145 16.28 -2.28 -24.18
C LEU A 145 15.20 -2.65 -25.20
N VAL A 146 14.59 -1.66 -25.86
CA VAL A 146 13.59 -1.89 -26.91
C VAL A 146 14.19 -2.64 -28.10
N ALA A 147 15.38 -2.24 -28.57
CA ALA A 147 16.03 -2.89 -29.70
C ALA A 147 16.34 -4.36 -29.39
N LYS A 148 16.93 -4.64 -28.23
CA LYS A 148 17.26 -5.99 -27.76
C LYS A 148 16.01 -6.86 -27.60
N ALA A 149 15.01 -6.35 -26.89
CA ALA A 149 13.77 -7.08 -26.62
C ALA A 149 12.87 -7.27 -27.86
N SER A 150 13.12 -6.53 -28.94
CA SER A 150 12.40 -6.68 -30.21
C SER A 150 12.97 -7.80 -31.11
N VAL A 151 14.12 -8.38 -30.75
CA VAL A 151 14.77 -9.45 -31.54
C VAL A 151 13.98 -10.75 -31.46
N SER A 152 13.62 -11.18 -30.26
CA SER A 152 12.85 -12.41 -30.02
C SER A 152 12.05 -12.30 -28.73
N ILE A 153 11.02 -13.14 -28.59
CA ILE A 153 10.25 -13.22 -27.34
C ILE A 153 11.13 -13.63 -26.14
N GLU A 154 12.18 -14.41 -26.40
CA GLU A 154 13.16 -14.82 -25.38
C GLU A 154 13.93 -13.61 -24.86
N GLU A 155 14.47 -12.78 -25.76
CA GLU A 155 15.15 -11.54 -25.39
C GLU A 155 14.18 -10.56 -24.73
N ALA A 156 12.90 -10.55 -25.12
CA ALA A 156 11.88 -9.75 -24.45
C ALA A 156 11.70 -10.12 -22.97
N TYR A 157 11.61 -11.41 -22.63
CA TYR A 157 11.50 -11.84 -21.24
C TYR A 157 12.80 -11.64 -20.44
N LYS A 158 13.96 -11.80 -21.08
CA LYS A 158 15.25 -11.47 -20.44
C LYS A 158 15.38 -9.98 -20.17
N THR A 159 14.95 -9.12 -21.10
CA THR A 159 14.90 -7.66 -20.89
C THR A 159 13.90 -7.30 -19.81
N GLY A 160 12.73 -7.97 -19.75
CA GLY A 160 11.82 -7.87 -18.62
C GLY A 160 12.52 -8.12 -17.29
N SER A 161 13.18 -9.28 -17.18
CA SER A 161 13.93 -9.67 -15.97
C SER A 161 15.04 -8.69 -15.61
N LEU A 162 15.77 -8.15 -16.61
CA LEU A 162 16.83 -7.16 -16.44
C LEU A 162 16.33 -5.84 -15.84
N ILE A 163 15.18 -5.36 -16.31
CA ILE A 163 14.59 -4.12 -15.80
C ILE A 163 14.16 -4.32 -14.34
N GLU A 164 13.51 -5.44 -14.01
CA GLU A 164 13.06 -5.70 -12.64
C GLU A 164 14.21 -5.86 -11.64
N GLU A 165 15.35 -6.44 -12.04
CA GLU A 165 16.51 -6.53 -11.15
C GLU A 165 17.22 -5.18 -10.93
N MET A 166 17.20 -4.31 -11.94
CA MET A 166 17.71 -2.94 -11.83
C MET A 166 16.86 -2.17 -10.80
N ASP A 167 15.53 -2.27 -10.93
CA ASP A 167 14.56 -1.66 -10.03
C ASP A 167 14.71 -2.19 -8.59
N ILE A 168 14.85 -3.51 -8.43
CA ILE A 168 15.12 -4.13 -7.13
C ILE A 168 16.40 -3.58 -6.50
N LYS A 169 17.50 -3.49 -7.26
CA LYS A 169 18.78 -2.98 -6.75
C LYS A 169 18.63 -1.54 -6.27
N ASP A 170 18.04 -0.68 -7.11
CA ASP A 170 17.95 0.75 -6.84
C ASP A 170 16.97 1.07 -5.71
N LEU A 171 15.88 0.31 -5.57
CA LEU A 171 14.97 0.37 -4.42
C LEU A 171 15.64 -0.08 -3.11
N ILE A 172 16.47 -1.12 -3.14
CA ILE A 172 17.23 -1.56 -1.95
C ILE A 172 18.21 -0.47 -1.51
N GLU A 173 18.90 0.18 -2.45
CA GLU A 173 19.80 1.30 -2.15
C GLU A 173 19.06 2.51 -1.56
N ALA A 174 17.88 2.84 -2.11
CA ALA A 174 17.04 3.91 -1.59
C ALA A 174 16.50 3.60 -0.18
N LEU A 175 16.07 2.35 0.06
CA LEU A 175 15.61 1.89 1.38
C LEU A 175 16.71 1.92 2.45
N ASN A 176 17.96 1.66 2.07
CA ASN A 176 19.09 1.70 3.00
C ASN A 176 19.48 3.12 3.46
N THR A 177 18.99 4.15 2.78
CA THR A 177 19.39 5.54 3.03
C THR A 177 18.24 6.44 3.49
N THR A 178 16.99 6.08 3.19
CA THR A 178 15.83 6.86 3.64
C THR A 178 15.57 6.69 5.13
N THR A 179 15.13 7.77 5.78
CA THR A 179 14.59 7.74 7.15
C THR A 179 13.13 8.18 7.20
N ASN A 180 12.59 8.60 6.07
CA ASN A 180 11.21 9.01 5.93
C ASN A 180 10.28 7.79 5.83
N GLU A 181 9.32 7.70 6.75
CA GLU A 181 8.40 6.57 6.84
C GLU A 181 7.46 6.45 5.62
N ASN A 182 7.08 7.56 4.97
CA ASN A 182 6.26 7.51 3.76
C ASN A 182 7.07 7.02 2.55
N MET A 183 8.36 7.35 2.49
CA MET A 183 9.29 6.82 1.48
C MET A 183 9.52 5.33 1.66
N THR A 184 9.77 4.91 2.91
CA THR A 184 9.89 3.48 3.27
C THR A 184 8.63 2.73 2.85
N LEU A 185 7.45 3.27 3.18
CA LEU A 185 6.16 2.71 2.76
C LEU A 185 6.08 2.56 1.24
N LEU A 186 6.41 3.60 0.45
CA LEU A 186 6.36 3.50 -1.01
C LEU A 186 7.34 2.44 -1.53
N PHE A 187 8.63 2.60 -1.22
CA PHE A 187 9.70 1.77 -1.78
C PHE A 187 9.59 0.30 -1.38
N ASP A 188 9.19 -0.01 -0.15
CA ASP A 188 8.95 -1.40 0.26
C ASP A 188 7.84 -2.08 -0.56
N ASN A 189 6.85 -1.33 -1.04
CA ASN A 189 5.75 -1.89 -1.81
C ASN A 189 6.08 -1.94 -3.30
N LEU A 190 6.79 -0.95 -3.85
CA LEU A 190 7.37 -1.06 -5.20
C LEU A 190 8.30 -2.26 -5.31
N LEU A 191 9.17 -2.45 -4.32
CA LEU A 191 10.14 -3.55 -4.30
C LEU A 191 9.47 -4.94 -4.23
N LYS A 192 8.30 -5.05 -3.58
CA LYS A 192 7.48 -6.27 -3.66
C LYS A 192 6.89 -6.46 -5.06
N GLY A 193 6.52 -5.35 -5.71
CA GLY A 193 6.07 -5.30 -7.10
C GLY A 193 7.10 -5.87 -8.05
N SER A 194 8.28 -5.26 -8.13
CA SER A 194 9.34 -5.68 -9.05
C SER A 194 9.85 -7.10 -8.77
N ARG A 195 9.90 -7.55 -7.50
CA ARG A 195 10.16 -8.98 -7.21
C ARG A 195 9.07 -9.92 -7.75
N ASN A 196 7.79 -9.54 -7.68
CA ASN A 196 6.70 -10.34 -8.25
C ASN A 196 6.71 -10.33 -9.78
N HIS A 197 7.05 -9.19 -10.39
CA HIS A 197 7.22 -9.08 -11.84
C HIS A 197 8.41 -9.90 -12.34
N LEU A 198 9.54 -9.90 -11.62
CA LEU A 198 10.67 -10.77 -11.88
C LEU A 198 10.29 -12.25 -11.85
N ARG A 199 9.49 -12.67 -10.85
CA ARG A 199 8.91 -14.04 -10.81
C ARG A 199 8.03 -14.33 -12.02
N ALA A 200 7.23 -13.35 -12.47
CA ALA A 200 6.37 -13.50 -13.63
C ALA A 200 7.20 -13.71 -14.92
N PHE A 201 8.23 -12.89 -15.16
CA PHE A 201 9.14 -13.07 -16.30
C PHE A 201 9.93 -14.38 -16.23
N ASN A 202 10.46 -14.74 -15.04
CA ASN A 202 11.17 -16.01 -14.85
C ASN A 202 10.27 -17.22 -15.16
N ARG A 203 8.98 -17.19 -14.83
CA ARG A 203 8.04 -18.27 -15.19
C ARG A 203 7.91 -18.44 -16.71
N HIS A 204 7.92 -17.34 -17.46
CA HIS A 204 7.91 -17.40 -18.92
C HIS A 204 9.23 -17.96 -19.49
N LEU A 205 10.37 -17.52 -18.95
CA LEU A 205 11.69 -18.02 -19.34
C LEU A 205 11.82 -19.53 -19.09
N THR A 206 11.48 -19.99 -17.88
CA THR A 206 11.55 -21.40 -17.51
C THR A 206 10.58 -22.28 -18.30
N THR A 207 9.42 -21.76 -18.69
CA THR A 207 8.48 -22.46 -19.60
C THR A 207 9.11 -22.71 -20.98
N LEU A 208 10.00 -21.81 -21.43
CA LEU A 208 10.78 -21.97 -22.67
C LEU A 208 12.06 -22.80 -22.46
N GLY A 209 12.32 -23.31 -21.26
CA GLY A 209 13.56 -24.03 -20.93
C GLY A 209 14.79 -23.11 -20.87
N LEU A 210 14.58 -21.80 -20.72
CA LEU A 210 15.65 -20.81 -20.65
C LEU A 210 16.04 -20.51 -19.19
N VAL A 211 17.32 -20.18 -19.02
CA VAL A 211 17.88 -19.69 -17.76
C VAL A 211 18.28 -18.23 -17.96
N TYR A 212 17.94 -17.39 -16.98
CA TYR A 212 18.40 -16.02 -16.89
C TYR A 212 19.51 -15.91 -15.84
N THR A 213 20.53 -15.09 -16.15
CA THR A 213 21.65 -14.82 -15.26
C THR A 213 21.61 -13.33 -14.91
N PRO A 214 21.48 -12.96 -13.62
CA PRO A 214 21.32 -11.59 -13.21
C PRO A 214 22.59 -10.78 -13.38
N ILE A 215 22.45 -9.48 -13.63
CA ILE A 215 23.53 -8.51 -13.83
C ILE A 215 23.60 -7.51 -12.66
N TYR A 216 22.46 -7.03 -12.18
CA TYR A 216 22.37 -6.00 -11.15
C TYR A 216 22.30 -6.55 -9.71
N ILE A 217 21.76 -7.75 -9.53
CA ILE A 217 21.68 -8.44 -8.23
C ILE A 217 22.53 -9.71 -8.23
N SER A 218 22.86 -10.22 -7.05
CA SER A 218 23.63 -11.47 -6.96
C SER A 218 22.81 -12.67 -7.45
N GLN A 219 23.47 -13.70 -7.97
CA GLN A 219 22.81 -14.95 -8.35
C GLN A 219 22.01 -15.55 -7.17
N SER A 220 22.55 -15.48 -5.95
CA SER A 220 21.86 -15.95 -4.75
C SER A 220 20.59 -15.17 -4.45
N ASP A 221 20.59 -13.84 -4.61
CA ASP A 221 19.40 -13.02 -4.38
C ASP A 221 18.34 -13.30 -5.44
N TYR A 222 18.75 -13.40 -6.70
CA TYR A 222 17.86 -13.80 -7.79
C TYR A 222 17.20 -15.16 -7.50
N ASP A 223 18.00 -16.18 -7.15
CA ASP A 223 17.50 -17.54 -6.88
C ASP A 223 16.51 -17.55 -5.70
N LEU A 224 16.79 -16.77 -4.64
CA LEU A 224 15.88 -16.60 -3.50
C LEU A 224 14.56 -15.95 -3.92
N ILE A 225 14.61 -14.94 -4.80
CA ILE A 225 13.41 -14.25 -5.27
C ILE A 225 12.57 -15.19 -6.12
N VAL A 226 13.15 -15.81 -7.16
CA VAL A 226 12.38 -16.55 -8.16
C VAL A 226 11.90 -17.92 -7.70
N SER A 227 12.51 -18.49 -6.66
CA SER A 227 12.07 -19.75 -6.02
C SER A 227 10.98 -19.55 -4.95
N ALA A 228 10.78 -18.31 -4.49
CA ALA A 228 9.76 -17.98 -3.50
C ALA A 228 8.36 -17.82 -4.13
N SER A 229 7.33 -17.94 -3.29
CA SER A 229 5.95 -17.62 -3.68
C SER A 229 5.77 -16.12 -3.95
N MET A 230 4.75 -15.77 -4.74
CA MET A 230 4.35 -14.37 -4.94
C MET A 230 4.09 -13.68 -3.59
N GLU A 231 4.67 -12.50 -3.44
CA GLU A 231 4.53 -11.67 -2.25
C GLU A 231 3.16 -11.02 -2.19
N LYS A 232 2.65 -10.81 -0.98
CA LYS A 232 1.38 -10.14 -0.71
C LYS A 232 1.63 -8.80 -0.04
N GLY A 233 0.69 -7.87 -0.20
CA GLY A 233 0.76 -6.58 0.48
C GLY A 233 0.51 -6.68 1.98
N ASN A 234 1.29 -5.92 2.75
CA ASN A 234 1.06 -5.71 4.17
C ASN A 234 -0.21 -4.89 4.39
N GLN A 235 -0.78 -4.97 5.60
CA GLN A 235 -1.94 -4.17 5.99
C GLN A 235 -1.49 -2.90 6.70
N TYR A 236 -1.94 -1.75 6.20
CA TYR A 236 -1.60 -0.43 6.73
C TYR A 236 -2.84 0.24 7.31
N ARG A 237 -2.66 1.04 8.35
CA ARG A 237 -3.75 1.80 8.97
C ARG A 237 -4.15 2.95 8.05
N MET A 238 -5.42 2.99 7.66
CA MET A 238 -5.98 4.01 6.78
C MET A 238 -6.52 5.20 7.57
N LYS A 239 -6.08 6.42 7.23
CA LYS A 239 -6.70 7.65 7.71
C LYS A 239 -8.06 7.85 7.04
N GLY A 240 -9.09 8.14 7.84
CA GLY A 240 -10.32 8.77 7.36
C GLY A 240 -11.43 7.88 6.76
N GLN A 241 -11.31 6.54 6.78
CA GLN A 241 -12.44 5.67 6.38
C GLN A 241 -13.35 5.34 7.59
N GLY A 242 -13.98 6.38 8.14
CA GLY A 242 -15.07 6.25 9.10
C GLY A 242 -16.39 6.69 8.45
N ASN A 243 -17.38 5.79 8.44
CA ASN A 243 -18.77 5.96 8.00
C ASN A 243 -19.13 5.63 6.54
N GLY A 244 -19.22 4.33 6.24
CA GLY A 244 -20.30 3.84 5.39
C GLY A 244 -21.55 3.63 6.24
N LYS A 245 -22.52 4.57 6.19
CA LYS A 245 -23.86 4.36 6.76
C LYS A 245 -24.50 3.16 6.06
N GLY A 246 -24.57 2.02 6.73
CA GLY A 246 -25.47 0.94 6.36
C GLY A 246 -26.92 1.43 6.50
N GLN A 247 -27.51 1.93 5.42
CA GLN A 247 -28.97 2.05 5.32
C GLN A 247 -29.53 0.64 5.08
N GLY A 248 -29.69 -0.09 6.18
CA GLY A 248 -30.52 -1.28 6.21
C GLY A 248 -31.97 -0.89 5.92
N ASN A 249 -32.54 -1.48 4.88
CA ASN A 249 -33.97 -1.44 4.57
C ASN A 249 -34.77 -2.17 5.67
N GLY A 250 -35.06 -1.47 6.78
CA GLY A 250 -35.96 -1.94 7.82
C GLY A 250 -37.37 -1.41 7.60
N LYS A 251 -38.26 -2.20 6.97
CA LYS A 251 -39.69 -1.93 6.93
C LYS A 251 -40.26 -1.95 8.35
N GLY A 252 -40.54 -0.78 8.93
CA GLY A 252 -41.24 -0.65 10.20
C GLY A 252 -42.67 -1.18 10.11
N LYS A 253 -43.00 -2.18 10.92
CA LYS A 253 -44.39 -2.47 11.31
C LYS A 253 -44.58 -2.05 12.77
N LYS A 254 -45.44 -1.06 12.95
CA LYS A 254 -46.01 -0.64 14.24
C LYS A 254 -46.83 -1.79 14.83
N GLY A 255 -46.61 -2.06 16.11
CA GLY A 255 -47.48 -2.92 16.93
C GLY A 255 -47.60 -2.32 18.33
N GLN A 256 -48.75 -1.70 18.61
CA GLN A 256 -49.18 -1.30 19.95
C GLN A 256 -49.54 -2.54 20.76
N GLY A 257 -49.09 -2.62 22.01
CA GLY A 257 -49.51 -3.64 22.98
C GLY A 257 -49.28 -3.10 24.39
N ASN A 258 -50.36 -3.02 25.16
CA ASN A 258 -50.49 -2.28 26.41
C ASN A 258 -50.40 -3.22 27.64
N LYS A 259 -49.93 -2.68 28.78
CA LYS A 259 -50.07 -3.12 30.19
C LYS A 259 -49.33 -4.39 30.68
N GLY A 260 -48.67 -4.26 31.84
CA GLY A 260 -48.34 -5.38 32.73
C GLY A 260 -47.36 -5.04 33.84
N ASN A 261 -47.78 -5.14 35.09
CA ASN A 261 -47.19 -4.61 36.33
C ASN A 261 -46.12 -5.52 36.99
N GLY A 262 -45.25 -4.91 37.82
CA GLY A 262 -44.63 -5.51 39.02
C GLY A 262 -43.27 -6.22 38.81
N SER A 263 -42.30 -6.20 39.71
CA SER A 263 -42.16 -5.63 41.06
C SER A 263 -40.66 -5.66 41.40
N CYS A 264 -40.11 -4.58 41.95
CA CYS A 264 -38.84 -4.63 42.69
C CYS A 264 -39.06 -5.31 44.04
N LYS A 265 -38.12 -6.14 44.48
CA LYS A 265 -37.84 -6.41 45.89
C LYS A 265 -36.33 -6.56 46.07
N ASN A 266 -35.81 -5.63 46.89
CA ASN A 266 -34.56 -5.56 47.65
C ASN A 266 -33.25 -5.95 46.96
#